data_AF-A0A6I1QPS1-F1
#
_entry.id   AF-A0A6I1QPS1-F1
#
_cell.length_a   1.000
_cell.length_b   1.000
_cell.length_c   1.000
_cell.angle_alpha   90.00
_cell.angle_beta   90.00
_cell.angle_gamma   90.00
#
_symmetry.space_group_name_H-M   'P 1'
#
loop_
_entity.id
_entity.type
_entity.pdbx_description
1 polymer ?
#
loop_
_entity_poly.entity_id
_entity_poly.type
_entity_poly.pdbx_seq_one_letter_code
_entity_poly.pdbx_strand_id
1 'polypeptide(L)'
;MDELFAVQRFRSEVEDPDARVVRAARARLEARIDRRSPFRGFFSPRAAAIGVAVAAGVALAVASPLFDGGSGGTTASAAEALSEAAESAAVQPWSPLEAGQYIYSRSETAYVAGTAASGAEGAGQPVPIGGESPYTVIVPNVREVWVGADGSGRMVVTPGEPAFLTEEDRRNWEAAGQPDLGEFAVDQTFAAGGLPYADPARYPTDVEQLRAVLLAEFADPDWNEAQTLFNAVGALLTEGSFPPELRSALYEIVASTEGIELIGEVVDPAGRSGLAVALDYGQDGFVGRYELIFDPETAALLAERDVLFAGVDWVDGEAGTVISQALYLASGVVASTEEVAAP
;
A
#
# COMPACT_ATOMS: atom_id res chain seq x y z
N MET A 1 -9.58 3.42 -6.22
CA MET A 1 -8.40 3.42 -7.10
C MET A 1 -7.22 3.52 -6.17
N ASP A 2 -6.44 2.43 -6.10
CA ASP A 2 -5.16 2.28 -5.41
C ASP A 2 -4.21 3.46 -5.70
N GLU A 3 -3.30 3.83 -4.79
CA GLU A 3 -2.26 4.82 -5.07
C GLU A 3 -1.38 4.41 -6.28
N LEU A 4 -1.34 3.10 -6.61
CA LEU A 4 -0.83 2.57 -7.87
C LEU A 4 -1.64 3.04 -9.11
N PHE A 5 -2.96 3.12 -9.03
CA PHE A 5 -3.84 3.54 -10.14
C PHE A 5 -3.67 5.03 -10.50
N ALA A 6 -3.35 5.90 -9.54
CA ALA A 6 -3.06 7.30 -9.81
C ALA A 6 -1.80 7.47 -10.71
N VAL A 7 -0.82 6.56 -10.59
CA VAL A 7 0.35 6.48 -11.46
C VAL A 7 0.01 5.87 -12.83
N GLN A 8 -0.95 4.94 -12.89
CA GLN A 8 -1.41 4.31 -14.14
C GLN A 8 -2.10 5.28 -15.11
N ARG A 9 -2.95 6.19 -14.60
CA ARG A 9 -3.64 7.18 -15.44
C ARG A 9 -2.66 8.07 -16.23
N PHE A 10 -1.48 8.33 -15.65
CA PHE A 10 -0.41 9.11 -16.27
C PHE A 10 0.22 8.41 -17.50
N ARG A 11 0.01 7.10 -17.69
CA ARG A 11 0.63 6.29 -18.76
C ARG A 11 -0.27 5.96 -19.95
N SER A 12 -1.55 6.30 -19.92
CA SER A 12 -2.51 5.97 -20.99
C SER A 12 -2.28 6.66 -22.35
N GLU A 13 -1.16 7.38 -22.52
CA GLU A 13 -0.76 8.01 -23.79
C GLU A 13 0.24 7.18 -24.63
N VAL A 14 0.52 5.91 -24.29
CA VAL A 14 1.43 5.04 -25.05
C VAL A 14 0.74 3.75 -25.51
N GLU A 15 0.84 3.45 -26.82
CA GLU A 15 0.14 2.37 -27.53
C GLU A 15 0.65 0.95 -27.18
N ASP A 16 -0.25 -0.03 -27.12
CA ASP A 16 0.02 -1.43 -26.71
C ASP A 16 0.89 -2.24 -27.71
N PRO A 17 1.71 -3.21 -27.24
CA PRO A 17 2.56 -4.04 -28.11
C PRO A 17 1.81 -5.14 -28.90
N ASP A 18 2.30 -5.46 -30.11
CA ASP A 18 1.69 -6.44 -31.06
C ASP A 18 1.56 -7.86 -30.46
N ALA A 19 0.35 -8.43 -30.57
CA ALA A 19 -0.05 -9.74 -30.08
C ALA A 19 0.83 -10.93 -30.55
N ARG A 20 1.63 -10.77 -31.60
CA ARG A 20 2.61 -11.77 -32.05
C ARG A 20 3.81 -11.88 -31.11
N VAL A 21 4.19 -10.79 -30.47
CA VAL A 21 5.30 -10.74 -29.51
C VAL A 21 4.92 -11.49 -28.23
N VAL A 22 3.70 -11.26 -27.74
CA VAL A 22 3.13 -11.92 -26.56
C VAL A 22 3.06 -13.45 -26.74
N ARG A 23 2.62 -13.90 -27.92
CA ARG A 23 2.48 -15.33 -28.23
C ARG A 23 3.83 -16.08 -28.30
N ALA A 24 4.87 -15.40 -28.79
CA ALA A 24 6.21 -15.98 -28.88
C ALA A 24 6.92 -16.07 -27.52
N ALA A 25 6.59 -15.18 -26.58
CA ALA A 25 7.10 -15.23 -25.21
C ALA A 25 6.52 -16.42 -24.44
N ARG A 26 5.20 -16.66 -24.56
CA ARG A 26 4.49 -17.77 -23.90
C ARG A 26 5.04 -19.15 -24.28
N ALA A 27 5.28 -19.40 -25.56
CA ALA A 27 5.79 -20.69 -26.04
C ALA A 27 7.22 -21.03 -25.54
N ARG A 28 8.02 -20.02 -25.16
CA ARG A 28 9.37 -20.22 -24.61
C ARG A 28 9.37 -20.55 -23.13
N LEU A 29 8.33 -20.13 -22.40
CA LEU A 29 8.15 -20.39 -20.98
C LEU A 29 7.77 -21.85 -20.75
N GLU A 30 6.81 -22.36 -21.54
CA GLU A 30 6.30 -23.74 -21.43
C GLU A 30 7.41 -24.80 -21.68
N ALA A 31 8.35 -24.52 -22.57
CA ALA A 31 9.45 -25.45 -22.89
C ALA A 31 10.51 -25.60 -21.78
N ARG A 32 10.52 -24.73 -20.75
CA ARG A 32 11.50 -24.76 -19.66
C ARG A 32 11.02 -25.48 -18.40
N ILE A 33 9.72 -25.63 -18.22
CA ILE A 33 9.10 -26.24 -17.03
C ILE A 33 9.38 -27.75 -16.95
N ASP A 34 9.62 -28.40 -18.09
CA ASP A 34 9.76 -29.87 -18.19
C ASP A 34 11.11 -30.46 -17.70
N ARG A 35 12.00 -29.67 -17.10
CA ARG A 35 13.33 -30.16 -16.64
C ARG A 35 13.68 -29.68 -15.24
N ARG A 36 13.24 -30.39 -14.19
CA ARG A 36 13.92 -30.37 -12.87
C ARG A 36 14.02 -31.76 -12.24
N SER A 37 15.18 -32.02 -11.63
CA SER A 37 15.42 -33.05 -10.62
C SER A 37 16.39 -32.50 -9.55
N PRO A 38 16.34 -32.95 -8.29
CA PRO A 38 16.70 -32.13 -7.12
C PRO A 38 18.00 -32.59 -6.43
N PHE A 39 18.66 -31.72 -5.67
CA PHE A 39 19.61 -32.17 -4.63
C PHE A 39 19.64 -31.33 -3.35
N ARG A 40 19.94 -32.05 -2.27
CA ARG A 40 19.85 -31.78 -0.83
C ARG A 40 21.12 -31.13 -0.25
N GLY A 41 20.96 -30.21 0.72
CA GLY A 41 21.37 -30.42 2.12
C GLY A 41 22.70 -29.86 2.67
N PHE A 42 22.57 -29.24 3.86
CA PHE A 42 23.42 -29.25 5.07
C PHE A 42 24.19 -27.98 5.57
N PHE A 43 23.55 -27.30 6.54
CA PHE A 43 23.98 -26.79 7.89
C PHE A 43 25.28 -25.96 8.17
N SER A 44 25.04 -24.70 8.60
CA SER A 44 25.34 -24.10 9.95
C SER A 44 26.73 -23.45 10.26
N PRO A 45 26.91 -22.68 11.37
CA PRO A 45 26.85 -21.21 11.38
C PRO A 45 28.02 -20.52 12.15
N ARG A 46 28.10 -19.16 12.16
CA ARG A 46 28.63 -18.36 13.32
C ARG A 46 28.49 -16.82 13.18
N ALA A 47 27.62 -16.27 14.02
CA ALA A 47 27.73 -15.12 14.96
C ALA A 47 28.33 -13.74 14.56
N ALA A 48 27.43 -12.74 14.60
CA ALA A 48 27.41 -11.51 15.42
C ALA A 48 28.39 -10.33 15.16
N ALA A 49 27.85 -9.12 14.98
CA ALA A 49 27.84 -8.05 16.01
C ALA A 49 27.13 -6.77 15.53
N ILE A 50 26.49 -6.11 16.50
CA ILE A 50 25.60 -4.93 16.43
C ILE A 50 26.40 -3.62 16.34
N GLY A 51 25.86 -2.62 15.62
CA GLY A 51 26.26 -1.22 15.72
C GLY A 51 25.09 -0.29 15.36
N VAL A 52 24.52 0.38 16.36
CA VAL A 52 23.42 1.36 16.21
C VAL A 52 24.00 2.73 15.86
N ALA A 53 23.45 3.38 14.83
CA ALA A 53 23.60 4.81 14.60
C ALA A 53 22.25 5.37 14.13
N VAL A 54 21.69 6.28 14.93
CA VAL A 54 20.43 6.98 14.66
C VAL A 54 20.73 8.15 13.73
N ALA A 55 20.20 8.09 12.52
CA ALA A 55 19.93 9.24 11.66
C ALA A 55 18.42 9.21 11.34
N ALA A 56 17.80 10.37 11.12
CA ALA A 56 16.39 10.51 10.78
C ALA A 56 16.10 9.92 9.39
N GLY A 57 16.17 8.59 9.30
CA GLY A 57 15.92 7.78 8.13
C GLY A 57 14.55 7.15 8.25
N VAL A 58 13.97 6.87 7.09
CA VAL A 58 12.81 6.00 6.91
C VAL A 58 12.96 4.81 7.85
N ALA A 59 12.10 4.73 8.86
CA ALA A 59 12.11 3.65 9.82
C ALA A 59 11.44 2.43 9.19
N LEU A 60 12.14 1.77 8.27
CA LEU A 60 11.75 0.44 7.82
C LEU A 60 12.05 -0.53 8.97
N ALA A 61 11.01 -0.85 9.75
CA ALA A 61 11.05 -1.98 10.68
C ALA A 61 11.09 -3.28 9.87
N VAL A 62 12.27 -3.62 9.33
CA VAL A 62 12.53 -4.94 8.78
C VAL A 62 12.62 -5.90 9.97
N ALA A 63 11.55 -6.70 10.13
CA ALA A 63 11.33 -7.71 11.15
C ALA A 63 11.13 -7.21 12.59
N SER A 64 9.86 -7.03 12.98
CA SER A 64 9.42 -7.19 14.37
C SER A 64 8.57 -8.46 14.48
N PRO A 65 9.06 -9.55 15.11
CA PRO A 65 8.23 -10.69 15.43
C PRO A 65 7.45 -10.35 16.70
N LEU A 66 6.32 -9.66 16.56
CA LEU A 66 5.42 -9.40 17.68
C LEU A 66 4.01 -9.89 17.36
N PHE A 67 3.86 -11.20 17.11
CA PHE A 67 2.59 -11.87 17.36
C PHE A 67 2.85 -13.25 17.96
N ASP A 68 3.01 -13.27 19.29
CA ASP A 68 2.67 -14.46 20.08
C ASP A 68 1.14 -14.42 20.24
N GLY A 69 0.45 -15.22 19.41
CA GLY A 69 -1.00 -15.38 19.41
C GLY A 69 -1.48 -16.07 20.69
N GLY A 70 -1.43 -15.34 21.80
CA GLY A 70 -2.02 -15.75 23.06
C GLY A 70 -3.53 -15.53 23.04
N SER A 71 -4.28 -16.57 22.69
CA SER A 71 -5.73 -16.66 22.92
C SER A 71 -6.02 -16.48 24.42
N GLY A 72 -6.35 -15.26 24.88
CA GLY A 72 -6.45 -15.02 26.32
C GLY A 72 -6.76 -13.59 26.75
N GLY A 73 -7.68 -12.92 26.09
CA GLY A 73 -8.31 -11.69 26.58
C GLY A 73 -9.65 -11.54 25.88
N THR A 74 -10.68 -11.03 26.53
CA THR A 74 -11.99 -10.75 25.92
C THR A 74 -11.81 -9.79 24.75
N THR A 75 -11.60 -10.34 23.55
CA THR A 75 -11.34 -9.62 22.31
C THR A 75 -12.66 -9.06 21.80
N ALA A 76 -12.76 -7.74 21.70
CA ALA A 76 -13.75 -7.14 20.82
C ALA A 76 -13.60 -7.77 19.42
N SER A 77 -14.71 -8.02 18.75
CA SER A 77 -14.68 -8.46 17.34
C SER A 77 -14.16 -7.32 16.45
N ALA A 78 -13.65 -7.64 15.26
CA ALA A 78 -13.29 -6.61 14.26
C ALA A 78 -14.45 -5.65 13.97
N ALA A 79 -15.67 -6.19 13.94
CA ALA A 79 -16.89 -5.40 13.76
C ALA A 79 -17.11 -4.38 14.88
N GLU A 80 -16.89 -4.76 16.15
CA GLU A 80 -17.02 -3.83 17.30
C GLU A 80 -15.96 -2.74 17.24
N ALA A 81 -14.70 -3.11 17.02
CA ALA A 81 -13.58 -2.17 16.85
C ALA A 81 -13.81 -1.15 15.72
N LEU A 82 -14.30 -1.62 14.56
CA LEU A 82 -14.61 -0.74 13.42
C LEU A 82 -15.87 0.09 13.65
N SER A 83 -16.83 -0.39 14.45
CA SER A 83 -17.99 0.41 14.86
C SER A 83 -17.58 1.56 15.79
N GLU A 84 -16.66 1.31 16.73
CA GLU A 84 -16.07 2.37 17.55
C GLU A 84 -15.30 3.40 16.71
N ALA A 85 -14.56 2.95 15.69
CA ALA A 85 -13.92 3.85 14.72
C ALA A 85 -14.95 4.68 13.92
N ALA A 86 -16.10 4.09 13.57
CA ALA A 86 -17.20 4.82 12.92
C ALA A 86 -17.75 5.94 13.83
N GLU A 87 -18.01 5.63 15.10
CA GLU A 87 -18.45 6.63 16.09
C GLU A 87 -17.43 7.75 16.29
N SER A 88 -16.14 7.39 16.35
CA SER A 88 -15.03 8.35 16.44
C SER A 88 -14.96 9.24 15.20
N ALA A 89 -15.11 8.66 14.00
CA ALA A 89 -15.11 9.40 12.74
C ALA A 89 -16.27 10.40 12.65
N ALA A 90 -17.46 10.01 13.14
CA ALA A 90 -18.69 10.81 13.08
C ALA A 90 -18.63 12.13 13.87
N VAL A 91 -17.72 12.24 14.84
CA VAL A 91 -17.57 13.43 15.69
C VAL A 91 -16.36 14.30 15.34
N GLN A 92 -15.57 13.89 14.35
CA GLN A 92 -14.40 14.66 13.94
C GLN A 92 -14.80 15.99 13.30
N PRO A 93 -14.03 17.07 13.54
CA PRO A 93 -14.26 18.33 12.86
C PRO A 93 -14.03 18.18 11.35
N TRP A 94 -14.90 18.79 10.57
CA TRP A 94 -14.76 18.84 9.11
C TRP A 94 -15.21 20.18 8.56
N SER A 95 -14.60 20.59 7.47
CA SER A 95 -15.02 21.76 6.70
C SER A 95 -14.82 21.48 5.22
N PRO A 96 -15.77 21.87 4.35
CA PRO A 96 -15.57 21.75 2.91
C PRO A 96 -14.33 22.51 2.46
N LEU A 97 -13.65 21.97 1.45
CA LEU A 97 -12.52 22.65 0.83
C LEU A 97 -12.99 23.90 0.09
N GLU A 98 -12.50 25.08 0.48
CA GLU A 98 -12.83 26.33 -0.20
C GLU A 98 -12.01 26.53 -1.48
N ALA A 99 -12.49 27.38 -2.38
CA ALA A 99 -11.75 27.72 -3.59
C ALA A 99 -10.39 28.34 -3.25
N GLY A 100 -9.32 27.79 -3.84
CA GLY A 100 -7.94 28.22 -3.58
C GLY A 100 -7.29 27.56 -2.37
N GLN A 101 -7.99 26.68 -1.65
CA GLN A 101 -7.39 25.79 -0.68
C GLN A 101 -7.02 24.45 -1.29
N TYR A 102 -6.11 23.74 -0.62
CA TYR A 102 -5.63 22.42 -1.02
C TYR A 102 -5.72 21.46 0.16
N ILE A 103 -6.07 20.21 -0.10
CA ILE A 103 -5.79 19.10 0.82
C ILE A 103 -4.32 18.75 0.61
N TYR A 104 -3.51 18.99 1.63
CA TYR A 104 -2.15 18.47 1.72
C TYR A 104 -2.19 17.07 2.33
N SER A 105 -1.43 16.14 1.75
CA SER A 105 -1.11 14.86 2.37
C SER A 105 0.36 14.50 2.17
N ARG A 106 0.94 13.89 3.19
CA ARG A 106 2.31 13.36 3.17
C ARG A 106 2.29 11.89 3.54
N SER A 107 2.89 11.05 2.70
CA SER A 107 3.08 9.63 2.96
C SER A 107 4.50 9.17 2.69
N GLU A 108 4.91 8.14 3.42
CA GLU A 108 6.08 7.33 3.11
C GLU A 108 5.59 5.97 2.61
N THR A 109 5.90 5.64 1.36
CA THR A 109 5.56 4.35 0.77
C THR A 109 6.83 3.52 0.61
N ALA A 110 6.71 2.20 0.68
CA ALA A 110 7.80 1.30 0.39
C ALA A 110 7.24 0.01 -0.20
N TYR A 111 7.71 -0.36 -1.38
CA TYR A 111 7.29 -1.58 -2.07
C TYR A 111 8.49 -2.43 -2.44
N VAL A 112 8.29 -3.74 -2.47
CA VAL A 112 9.29 -4.67 -2.99
C VAL A 112 9.39 -4.50 -4.51
N ALA A 113 10.58 -4.15 -4.98
CA ALA A 113 11.02 -4.34 -6.35
C ALA A 113 11.96 -5.54 -6.43
N GLY A 114 11.71 -6.41 -7.41
CA GLY A 114 12.45 -7.66 -7.64
C GLY A 114 11.83 -8.37 -8.83
N THR A 115 12.59 -9.15 -9.61
CA THR A 115 12.14 -9.59 -10.96
C THR A 115 11.07 -10.69 -10.98
N ALA A 116 10.23 -10.77 -9.96
CA ALA A 116 9.05 -11.60 -9.99
C ALA A 116 7.81 -10.99 -9.31
N ALA A 117 7.73 -9.66 -9.23
CA ALA A 117 6.45 -8.95 -9.07
C ALA A 117 5.86 -8.57 -10.44
N SER A 118 5.55 -9.57 -11.27
CA SER A 118 4.59 -9.39 -12.35
C SER A 118 3.24 -9.89 -11.84
N GLY A 119 2.41 -8.97 -11.38
CA GLY A 119 1.08 -9.29 -10.86
C GLY A 119 0.17 -8.07 -10.63
N ALA A 120 0.73 -6.88 -10.36
CA ALA A 120 -0.03 -5.65 -10.47
C ALA A 120 0.11 -5.12 -11.91
N GLU A 121 -0.92 -5.32 -12.73
CA GLU A 121 -1.04 -4.59 -14.00
C GLU A 121 -1.08 -3.10 -13.68
N GLY A 122 0.08 -2.44 -13.81
CA GLY A 122 0.18 -1.00 -13.89
C GLY A 122 1.32 -0.38 -13.10
N ALA A 123 2.52 -0.55 -13.63
CA ALA A 123 3.65 0.34 -13.40
C ALA A 123 4.55 0.32 -14.65
N GLY A 124 4.00 0.71 -15.80
CA GLY A 124 4.82 0.83 -17.01
C GLY A 124 5.21 -0.49 -17.60
N GLN A 125 5.93 -0.42 -18.71
CA GLN A 125 6.51 -1.61 -19.30
C GLN A 125 7.22 -2.39 -18.19
N PRO A 126 6.78 -3.62 -17.85
CA PRO A 126 7.59 -4.50 -17.04
C PRO A 126 8.91 -4.55 -17.78
N VAL A 127 10.00 -4.07 -17.18
CA VAL A 127 11.31 -4.34 -17.75
C VAL A 127 11.35 -5.87 -17.79
N PRO A 128 11.41 -6.50 -18.98
CA PRO A 128 11.45 -7.95 -19.05
C PRO A 128 12.87 -8.33 -18.68
N ILE A 129 13.18 -8.33 -17.38
CA ILE A 129 14.39 -8.95 -16.88
C ILE A 129 14.05 -10.43 -16.76
N GLY A 130 14.07 -11.11 -17.91
CA GLY A 130 13.89 -12.54 -17.97
C GLY A 130 15.00 -13.24 -17.18
N GLY A 131 14.64 -13.84 -16.06
CA GLY A 131 15.53 -14.66 -15.23
C GLY A 131 15.02 -14.74 -13.78
N GLU A 132 15.40 -15.80 -13.06
CA GLU A 132 15.40 -15.81 -11.59
C GLU A 132 16.17 -14.55 -11.14
N SER A 133 15.55 -13.56 -10.48
CA SER A 133 16.35 -12.48 -9.90
C SER A 133 17.11 -13.03 -8.72
N PRO A 134 18.41 -12.70 -8.60
CA PRO A 134 19.16 -13.08 -7.44
C PRO A 134 18.94 -12.13 -6.25
N TYR A 135 18.06 -11.13 -6.32
CA TYR A 135 17.84 -10.20 -5.22
C TYR A 135 16.42 -9.63 -5.10
N THR A 136 16.06 -9.29 -3.87
CA THR A 136 14.89 -8.51 -3.45
C THR A 136 15.31 -7.15 -2.90
N VAL A 137 14.69 -6.07 -3.36
CA VAL A 137 14.95 -4.72 -2.87
C VAL A 137 13.63 -4.03 -2.51
N ILE A 138 13.61 -3.30 -1.40
CA ILE A 138 12.51 -2.43 -0.99
C ILE A 138 12.85 -1.02 -1.46
N VAL A 139 11.94 -0.40 -2.21
CA VAL A 139 12.10 0.93 -2.79
C VAL A 139 11.20 1.91 -2.05
N PRO A 140 11.72 2.64 -1.06
CA PRO A 140 10.96 3.64 -0.34
C PRO A 140 10.82 4.94 -1.17
N ASN A 141 9.70 5.64 -0.99
CA ASN A 141 9.45 6.95 -1.55
C ASN A 141 8.71 7.82 -0.54
N VAL A 142 9.04 9.11 -0.51
CA VAL A 142 8.23 10.12 0.19
C VAL A 142 7.35 10.81 -0.85
N ARG A 143 6.05 10.84 -0.62
CA ARG A 143 5.08 11.51 -1.48
C ARG A 143 4.42 12.64 -0.71
N GLU A 144 4.39 13.81 -1.32
CA GLU A 144 3.64 14.97 -0.86
C GLU A 144 2.70 15.42 -1.96
N VAL A 145 1.42 15.57 -1.63
CA VAL A 145 0.40 16.03 -2.58
C VAL A 145 -0.36 17.18 -2.00
N TRP A 146 -0.64 18.15 -2.85
CA TRP A 146 -1.57 19.25 -2.60
C TRP A 146 -2.63 19.17 -3.68
N VAL A 147 -3.88 18.89 -3.33
CA VAL A 147 -4.98 18.78 -4.29
C VAL A 147 -6.12 19.74 -3.95
N GLY A 148 -6.48 20.58 -4.92
CA GLY A 148 -7.64 21.46 -4.86
C GLY A 148 -8.91 20.73 -5.31
N ALA A 149 -10.09 21.28 -4.99
CA ALA A 149 -11.38 20.65 -5.29
C ALA A 149 -11.65 20.46 -6.80
N ASP A 150 -10.96 21.21 -7.66
CA ASP A 150 -11.03 21.09 -9.11
C ASP A 150 -9.96 20.14 -9.68
N GLY A 151 -9.19 19.47 -8.83
CA GLY A 151 -8.06 18.61 -9.21
C GLY A 151 -6.80 19.37 -9.65
N SER A 152 -6.73 20.69 -9.49
CA SER A 152 -5.46 21.43 -9.61
C SER A 152 -4.58 21.19 -8.39
N GLY A 153 -3.27 21.36 -8.51
CA GLY A 153 -2.40 21.12 -7.37
C GLY A 153 -0.94 20.88 -7.69
N ARG A 154 -0.24 20.24 -6.76
CA ARG A 154 1.18 19.85 -6.89
C ARG A 154 1.39 18.45 -6.35
N MET A 155 2.29 17.71 -6.96
CA MET A 155 2.79 16.44 -6.44
C MET A 155 4.31 16.50 -6.41
N VAL A 156 4.86 16.10 -5.27
CA VAL A 156 6.29 15.90 -5.08
C VAL A 156 6.50 14.45 -4.67
N VAL A 157 7.40 13.76 -5.37
CA VAL A 157 7.86 12.40 -5.03
C VAL A 157 9.36 12.45 -4.88
N THR A 158 9.86 12.04 -3.73
CA THR A 158 11.29 11.96 -3.42
C THR A 158 11.65 10.49 -3.18
N PRO A 159 12.47 9.87 -4.03
CA PRO A 159 12.98 8.53 -3.78
C PRO A 159 13.77 8.48 -2.48
N GLY A 160 13.56 7.43 -1.70
CA GLY A 160 14.37 7.11 -0.52
C GLY A 160 15.57 6.24 -0.86
N GLU A 161 16.35 5.89 0.15
CA GLU A 161 17.47 4.95 -0.01
C GLU A 161 16.94 3.51 -0.10
N PRO A 162 17.31 2.73 -1.13
CA PRO A 162 16.91 1.34 -1.25
C PRO A 162 17.30 0.53 -0.02
N ALA A 163 16.36 -0.27 0.48
CA ALA A 163 16.61 -1.22 1.56
C ALA A 163 16.60 -2.64 1.00
N PHE A 164 17.32 -3.55 1.63
CA PHE A 164 17.42 -4.94 1.19
C PHE A 164 16.94 -5.86 2.31
N LEU A 165 16.18 -6.90 1.97
CA LEU A 165 15.73 -7.88 2.96
C LEU A 165 16.91 -8.64 3.53
N THR A 166 17.87 -9.02 2.67
CA THR A 166 19.11 -9.65 3.09
C THR A 166 20.35 -8.92 2.57
N GLU A 167 21.47 -9.16 3.26
CA GLU A 167 22.77 -8.69 2.79
C GLU A 167 23.19 -9.39 1.48
N GLU A 168 22.66 -10.59 1.21
CA GLU A 168 22.89 -11.28 -0.05
C GLU A 168 22.19 -10.57 -1.22
N ASP A 169 20.95 -10.13 -1.02
CA ASP A 169 20.22 -9.30 -1.99
C ASP A 169 21.03 -8.07 -2.39
N ARG A 170 21.54 -7.32 -1.39
CA ARG A 170 22.36 -6.13 -1.63
C ARG A 170 23.58 -6.43 -2.48
N ARG A 171 24.34 -7.48 -2.13
CA ARG A 171 25.53 -7.88 -2.90
C ARG A 171 25.17 -8.31 -4.31
N ASN A 172 24.05 -9.00 -4.50
CA ASN A 172 23.60 -9.46 -5.80
C ASN A 172 23.13 -8.28 -6.69
N TRP A 173 22.48 -7.27 -6.12
CA TRP A 173 22.13 -6.02 -6.81
C TRP A 173 23.38 -5.21 -7.18
N GLU A 174 24.33 -5.06 -6.27
CA GLU A 174 25.62 -4.41 -6.53
C GLU A 174 26.41 -5.15 -7.62
N ALA A 175 26.46 -6.48 -7.58
CA ALA A 175 27.12 -7.32 -8.57
C ALA A 175 26.43 -7.27 -9.96
N ALA A 176 25.12 -7.01 -9.99
CA ALA A 176 24.36 -6.76 -11.21
C ALA A 176 24.61 -5.36 -11.80
N GLY A 177 25.44 -4.54 -11.15
CA GLY A 177 25.80 -3.20 -11.62
C GLY A 177 24.83 -2.12 -11.17
N GLN A 178 24.11 -2.34 -10.06
CA GLN A 178 23.15 -1.39 -9.48
C GLN A 178 22.11 -0.91 -10.52
N PRO A 179 21.35 -1.84 -11.12
CA PRO A 179 20.34 -1.46 -12.09
C PRO A 179 19.32 -0.50 -11.48
N ASP A 180 18.85 0.43 -12.31
CA ASP A 180 17.79 1.36 -11.98
C ASP A 180 16.54 0.61 -11.51
N LEU A 181 16.05 0.98 -10.32
CA LEU A 181 14.90 0.38 -9.67
C LEU A 181 13.58 1.02 -10.12
N GLY A 182 13.64 1.91 -11.12
CA GLY A 182 12.49 2.69 -11.56
C GLY A 182 12.12 3.77 -10.55
N GLU A 183 13.08 4.22 -9.75
CA GLU A 183 12.94 5.37 -8.86
C GLU A 183 12.82 6.64 -9.70
N PHE A 184 11.84 7.48 -9.40
CA PHE A 184 11.69 8.76 -10.08
C PHE A 184 11.37 9.86 -9.10
N ALA A 185 12.11 10.96 -9.22
CA ALA A 185 11.76 12.19 -8.53
C ALA A 185 10.72 12.95 -9.34
N VAL A 186 9.64 13.37 -8.69
CA VAL A 186 8.63 14.26 -9.26
C VAL A 186 8.62 15.55 -8.47
N ASP A 187 8.53 16.67 -9.18
CA ASP A 187 8.04 17.92 -8.64
C ASP A 187 7.25 18.61 -9.75
N GLN A 188 5.93 18.41 -9.72
CA GLN A 188 5.06 18.83 -10.82
C GLN A 188 3.84 19.58 -10.29
N THR A 189 3.49 20.66 -10.97
CA THR A 189 2.23 21.39 -10.78
C THR A 189 1.23 20.97 -11.86
N PHE A 190 -0.02 20.88 -11.46
CA PHE A 190 -1.14 20.41 -12.26
C PHE A 190 -2.20 21.49 -12.37
N ALA A 191 -2.70 21.71 -13.59
CA ALA A 191 -3.90 22.50 -13.82
C ALA A 191 -5.15 21.75 -13.34
N ALA A 192 -6.29 22.42 -13.34
CA ALA A 192 -7.58 21.80 -13.01
C ALA A 192 -7.79 20.48 -13.78
N GLY A 193 -8.23 19.46 -13.05
CA GLY A 193 -8.42 18.09 -13.53
C GLY A 193 -7.14 17.26 -13.70
N GLY A 194 -5.97 17.78 -13.29
CA GLY A 194 -4.69 17.11 -13.45
C GLY A 194 -4.37 16.09 -12.35
N LEU A 195 -4.90 16.27 -11.14
CA LEU A 195 -4.81 15.33 -10.02
C LEU A 195 -6.19 14.72 -9.71
N PRO A 196 -6.23 13.46 -9.24
CA PRO A 196 -7.47 12.87 -8.74
C PRO A 196 -7.90 13.61 -7.47
N TYR A 197 -9.17 13.95 -7.40
CA TYR A 197 -9.82 14.48 -6.21
C TYR A 197 -11.10 13.67 -5.98
N ALA A 198 -11.19 13.02 -4.82
CA ALA A 198 -12.35 12.25 -4.44
C ALA A 198 -13.43 13.19 -3.88
N ASP A 199 -14.25 13.74 -4.78
CA ASP A 199 -15.31 14.68 -4.41
C ASP A 199 -16.35 14.01 -3.48
N PRO A 200 -16.49 14.48 -2.22
CA PRO A 200 -17.46 13.93 -1.27
C PRO A 200 -18.90 13.92 -1.80
N ALA A 201 -19.27 14.85 -2.69
CA ALA A 201 -20.62 14.93 -3.25
C ALA A 201 -20.98 13.72 -4.14
N ARG A 202 -19.99 12.93 -4.57
CA ARG A 202 -20.20 11.71 -5.36
C ARG A 202 -20.61 10.50 -4.53
N TYR A 203 -20.38 10.54 -3.22
CA TYR A 203 -20.58 9.40 -2.33
C TYR A 203 -21.79 9.63 -1.42
N PRO A 204 -22.80 8.74 -1.44
CA PRO A 204 -23.91 8.82 -0.51
C PRO A 204 -23.43 8.48 0.91
N THR A 205 -24.10 9.03 1.93
CA THR A 205 -23.79 8.73 3.35
C THR A 205 -24.61 7.57 3.91
N ASP A 206 -25.61 7.08 3.18
CA ASP A 206 -26.35 5.86 3.52
C ASP A 206 -25.48 4.64 3.22
N VAL A 207 -25.27 3.79 4.22
CA VAL A 207 -24.30 2.67 4.20
C VAL A 207 -24.56 1.71 3.03
N GLU A 208 -25.80 1.31 2.81
CA GLU A 208 -26.14 0.35 1.76
C GLU A 208 -25.96 0.95 0.36
N GLN A 209 -26.37 2.21 0.17
CA GLN A 209 -26.13 2.92 -1.09
C GLN A 209 -24.65 3.14 -1.33
N LEU A 210 -23.88 3.49 -0.29
CA LEU A 210 -22.44 3.68 -0.39
C LEU A 210 -21.75 2.37 -0.73
N ARG A 211 -22.07 1.27 -0.04
CA ARG A 211 -21.57 -0.08 -0.35
C ARG A 211 -21.78 -0.42 -1.82
N ALA A 212 -22.98 -0.18 -2.36
CA ALA A 212 -23.27 -0.43 -3.77
C ALA A 212 -22.43 0.45 -4.73
N VAL A 213 -22.21 1.71 -4.38
CA VAL A 213 -21.32 2.61 -5.15
C VAL A 213 -19.88 2.10 -5.14
N LEU A 214 -19.35 1.73 -3.97
CA LEU A 214 -17.98 1.22 -3.84
C LEU A 214 -17.78 -0.07 -4.64
N LEU A 215 -18.71 -1.02 -4.52
CA LEU A 215 -18.65 -2.27 -5.29
C LEU A 215 -18.70 -2.05 -6.80
N ALA A 216 -19.36 -0.99 -7.27
CA ALA A 216 -19.42 -0.68 -8.69
C ALA A 216 -18.18 0.07 -9.18
N GLU A 217 -17.67 1.03 -8.41
CA GLU A 217 -16.54 1.90 -8.81
C GLU A 217 -15.17 1.24 -8.61
N PHE A 218 -15.04 0.33 -7.64
CA PHE A 218 -13.78 -0.33 -7.28
C PHE A 218 -13.76 -1.81 -7.66
N ALA A 219 -14.73 -2.29 -8.46
CA ALA A 219 -14.77 -3.67 -8.91
C ALA A 219 -13.48 -4.06 -9.63
N ASP A 220 -12.87 -5.14 -9.17
CA ASP A 220 -11.77 -5.81 -9.84
C ASP A 220 -12.19 -7.27 -10.11
N PRO A 221 -11.98 -7.81 -11.33
CA PRO A 221 -12.40 -9.16 -11.68
C PRO A 221 -11.76 -10.25 -10.81
N ASP A 222 -10.61 -9.98 -10.21
CA ASP A 222 -9.86 -10.92 -9.38
C ASP A 222 -10.20 -10.75 -7.89
N TRP A 223 -10.97 -9.73 -7.51
CA TRP A 223 -11.33 -9.46 -6.12
C TRP A 223 -12.73 -9.96 -5.78
N ASN A 224 -12.86 -10.54 -4.59
CA ASN A 224 -14.16 -10.76 -3.98
C ASN A 224 -14.73 -9.46 -3.37
N GLU A 225 -15.97 -9.55 -2.87
CA GLU A 225 -16.67 -8.41 -2.28
C GLU A 225 -15.90 -7.78 -1.11
N ALA A 226 -15.37 -8.59 -0.19
CA ALA A 226 -14.62 -8.11 0.96
C ALA A 226 -13.33 -7.40 0.55
N GLN A 227 -12.59 -7.97 -0.41
CA GLN A 227 -11.38 -7.35 -0.96
C GLN A 227 -11.69 -6.01 -1.62
N THR A 228 -12.75 -5.95 -2.42
CA THR A 228 -13.19 -4.71 -3.07
C THR A 228 -13.50 -3.62 -2.06
N LEU A 229 -14.30 -3.93 -1.04
CA LEU A 229 -14.73 -2.95 -0.04
C LEU A 229 -13.58 -2.51 0.87
N PHE A 230 -12.74 -3.44 1.30
CA PHE A 230 -11.64 -3.14 2.20
C PHE A 230 -10.57 -2.26 1.52
N ASN A 231 -10.23 -2.54 0.26
CA ASN A 231 -9.37 -1.67 -0.56
C ASN A 231 -10.04 -0.31 -0.86
N ALA A 232 -11.34 -0.30 -1.18
CA ALA A 232 -12.05 0.95 -1.46
C ALA A 232 -12.05 1.90 -0.25
N VAL A 233 -12.27 1.36 0.95
CA VAL A 233 -12.26 2.13 2.20
C VAL A 233 -10.87 2.65 2.52
N GLY A 234 -9.81 1.83 2.39
CA GLY A 234 -8.42 2.30 2.51
C GLY A 234 -8.14 3.49 1.59
N ALA A 235 -8.35 3.32 0.29
CA ALA A 235 -8.13 4.37 -0.71
C ALA A 235 -8.96 5.65 -0.48
N LEU A 236 -10.20 5.55 0.01
CA LEU A 236 -11.00 6.75 0.28
C LEU A 236 -10.56 7.46 1.55
N LEU A 237 -10.19 6.73 2.61
CA LEU A 237 -9.72 7.34 3.85
C LEU A 237 -8.38 8.07 3.69
N THR A 238 -7.63 7.81 2.61
CA THR A 238 -6.33 8.45 2.32
C THR A 238 -6.45 9.67 1.42
N GLU A 239 -7.24 9.58 0.34
CA GLU A 239 -7.27 10.57 -0.73
C GLU A 239 -8.27 11.72 -0.49
N GLY A 240 -9.16 11.61 0.50
CA GLY A 240 -10.29 12.52 0.67
C GLY A 240 -10.40 13.17 2.04
N SER A 241 -10.68 14.48 2.05
CA SER A 241 -11.27 15.14 3.22
C SER A 241 -12.78 14.92 3.20
N PHE A 242 -13.22 13.77 3.70
CA PHE A 242 -14.63 13.39 3.71
C PHE A 242 -15.38 13.91 4.95
N PRO A 243 -16.68 14.29 4.80
CA PRO A 243 -17.54 14.63 5.92
C PRO A 243 -17.58 13.50 6.98
N PRO A 244 -17.81 13.83 8.27
CA PRO A 244 -17.80 12.86 9.36
C PRO A 244 -18.79 11.72 9.14
N GLU A 245 -19.98 12.02 8.62
CA GLU A 245 -21.02 11.02 8.34
C GLU A 245 -20.59 10.05 7.23
N LEU A 246 -19.88 10.54 6.21
CA LEU A 246 -19.37 9.69 5.14
C LEU A 246 -18.21 8.80 5.64
N ARG A 247 -17.29 9.36 6.45
CA ARG A 247 -16.23 8.57 7.08
C ARG A 247 -16.80 7.50 8.00
N SER A 248 -17.80 7.84 8.82
CA SER A 248 -18.53 6.87 9.65
C SER A 248 -19.11 5.73 8.81
N ALA A 249 -19.78 6.06 7.70
CA ALA A 249 -20.36 5.06 6.80
C ALA A 249 -19.30 4.14 6.17
N LEU A 250 -18.11 4.67 5.81
CA LEU A 250 -16.99 3.83 5.33
C LEU A 250 -16.56 2.80 6.37
N TYR A 251 -16.47 3.19 7.64
CA TYR A 251 -16.15 2.29 8.74
C TYR A 251 -17.26 1.26 9.01
N GLU A 252 -18.54 1.64 8.94
CA GLU A 252 -19.66 0.71 9.09
C GLU A 252 -19.70 -0.36 7.96
N ILE A 253 -19.28 0.01 6.74
CA ILE A 253 -19.15 -0.94 5.62
C ILE A 253 -18.11 -2.02 5.94
N VAL A 254 -16.91 -1.64 6.42
CA VAL A 254 -15.90 -2.65 6.77
C VAL A 254 -16.27 -3.39 8.06
N ALA A 255 -16.94 -2.75 9.02
CA ALA A 255 -17.43 -3.44 10.23
C ALA A 255 -18.43 -4.57 9.92
N SER A 256 -19.26 -4.39 8.89
CA SER A 256 -20.28 -5.35 8.46
C SER A 256 -19.78 -6.36 7.41
N THR A 257 -18.53 -6.26 6.97
CA THR A 257 -17.97 -7.12 5.93
C THR A 257 -17.33 -8.37 6.53
N GLU A 258 -17.75 -9.54 6.06
CA GLU A 258 -17.23 -10.83 6.51
C GLU A 258 -15.78 -11.03 6.05
N GLY A 259 -14.97 -11.69 6.90
CA GLY A 259 -13.58 -12.02 6.61
C GLY A 259 -12.56 -11.01 7.12
N ILE A 260 -12.99 -9.86 7.66
CA ILE A 260 -12.10 -8.89 8.29
C ILE A 260 -11.78 -9.35 9.71
N GLU A 261 -10.49 -9.41 10.02
CA GLU A 261 -9.95 -9.84 11.30
C GLU A 261 -9.42 -8.65 12.11
N LEU A 262 -9.57 -8.72 13.43
CA LEU A 262 -8.94 -7.76 14.34
C LEU A 262 -7.55 -8.26 14.69
N ILE A 263 -6.53 -7.46 14.36
CA ILE A 263 -5.17 -7.68 14.88
C ILE A 263 -5.06 -7.09 16.28
N GLY A 264 -5.68 -5.92 16.51
CA GLY A 264 -5.70 -5.22 17.80
C GLY A 264 -4.77 -4.01 17.81
N GLU A 265 -4.33 -3.62 19.01
CA GLU A 265 -3.42 -2.48 19.17
C GLU A 265 -2.03 -2.81 18.62
N VAL A 266 -1.51 -1.92 17.79
CA VAL A 266 -0.18 -1.99 17.18
C VAL A 266 0.54 -0.66 17.34
N VAL A 267 1.85 -0.68 17.10
CA VAL A 267 2.65 0.54 16.93
C VAL A 267 3.12 0.58 15.49
N ASP A 268 2.79 1.66 14.78
CA ASP A 268 3.23 1.86 13.40
C ASP A 268 4.74 2.20 13.32
N PRO A 269 5.36 2.23 12.14
CA PRO A 269 6.79 2.50 12.02
C PRO A 269 7.19 3.94 12.40
N ALA A 270 6.23 4.88 12.44
CA ALA A 270 6.43 6.23 12.97
C ALA A 270 6.34 6.29 14.51
N GLY A 271 6.05 5.18 15.19
CA GLY A 271 5.94 5.09 16.64
C GLY A 271 4.57 5.51 17.19
N ARG A 272 3.54 5.62 16.34
CA ARG A 272 2.17 5.96 16.73
C ARG A 272 1.42 4.70 17.13
N SER A 273 0.65 4.76 18.21
CA SER A 273 -0.31 3.70 18.55
C SER A 273 -1.46 3.71 17.57
N GLY A 274 -1.81 2.53 17.05
CA GLY A 274 -2.93 2.35 16.12
C GLY A 274 -3.71 1.08 16.41
N LEU A 275 -4.90 0.98 15.82
CA LEU A 275 -5.76 -0.19 15.81
C LEU A 275 -5.69 -0.84 14.44
N ALA A 276 -5.16 -2.06 14.37
CA ALA A 276 -5.00 -2.79 13.12
C ALA A 276 -6.14 -3.79 12.89
N VAL A 277 -6.67 -3.76 11.67
CA VAL A 277 -7.56 -4.79 11.13
C VAL A 277 -6.96 -5.31 9.83
N ALA A 278 -7.39 -6.50 9.43
CA ALA A 278 -6.79 -7.17 8.29
C ALA A 278 -7.79 -7.98 7.48
N LEU A 279 -7.46 -8.15 6.21
CA LEU A 279 -8.15 -9.07 5.32
C LEU A 279 -7.14 -9.99 4.67
N ASP A 280 -7.36 -11.28 4.85
CA ASP A 280 -6.55 -12.32 4.22
C ASP A 280 -6.97 -12.49 2.76
N TYR A 281 -5.97 -12.65 1.90
CA TYR A 281 -6.20 -12.92 0.48
C TYR A 281 -5.33 -14.07 -0.01
N GLY A 282 -5.87 -14.80 -0.98
CA GLY A 282 -5.25 -15.99 -1.53
C GLY A 282 -5.74 -16.30 -2.94
N GLN A 283 -4.95 -16.00 -3.98
CA GLN A 283 -5.22 -16.42 -5.36
C GLN A 283 -3.91 -16.73 -6.10
N ASP A 284 -3.94 -17.73 -7.00
CA ASP A 284 -2.84 -18.08 -7.91
C ASP A 284 -1.44 -18.24 -7.28
N GLY A 285 -1.38 -18.72 -6.04
CA GLY A 285 -0.13 -18.94 -5.31
C GLY A 285 0.38 -17.72 -4.53
N PHE A 286 -0.32 -16.59 -4.62
CA PHE A 286 -0.14 -15.44 -3.74
C PHE A 286 -1.03 -15.62 -2.53
N VAL A 287 -0.43 -15.64 -1.34
CA VAL A 287 -1.16 -15.68 -0.07
C VAL A 287 -0.56 -14.65 0.85
N GLY A 288 -1.39 -13.73 1.31
CA GLY A 288 -0.97 -12.66 2.18
C GLY A 288 -2.13 -12.08 2.95
N ARG A 289 -1.81 -10.98 3.60
CA ARG A 289 -2.72 -10.22 4.43
C ARG A 289 -2.52 -8.75 4.13
N TYR A 290 -3.62 -8.08 3.84
CA TYR A 290 -3.65 -6.64 3.72
C TYR A 290 -4.15 -6.06 5.05
N GLU A 291 -3.38 -5.16 5.64
CA GLU A 291 -3.63 -4.56 6.95
C GLU A 291 -3.93 -3.08 6.80
N LEU A 292 -4.97 -2.61 7.48
CA LEU A 292 -5.25 -1.19 7.69
C LEU A 292 -5.02 -0.86 9.17
N ILE A 293 -4.25 0.19 9.44
CA ILE A 293 -3.92 0.65 10.78
C ILE A 293 -4.53 2.02 10.97
N PHE A 294 -5.45 2.15 11.92
CA PHE A 294 -6.18 3.39 12.20
C PHE A 294 -5.73 4.04 13.51
N ASP A 295 -5.87 5.35 13.58
CA ASP A 295 -5.82 6.09 14.83
C ASP A 295 -7.13 5.85 15.61
N PRO A 296 -7.09 5.27 16.83
CA PRO A 296 -8.31 4.94 17.56
C PRO A 296 -9.09 6.17 18.04
N GLU A 297 -8.45 7.34 18.18
CA GLU A 297 -9.08 8.56 18.69
C GLU A 297 -9.71 9.41 17.59
N THR A 298 -9.17 9.35 16.37
CA THR A 298 -9.57 10.21 15.25
C THR A 298 -10.10 9.44 14.04
N ALA A 299 -9.97 8.12 14.06
CA ALA A 299 -10.28 7.23 12.94
C ALA A 299 -9.57 7.66 11.64
N ALA A 300 -8.37 8.22 11.75
CA ALA A 300 -7.51 8.51 10.60
C ALA A 300 -6.79 7.22 10.19
N LEU A 301 -6.63 6.96 8.89
CA LEU A 301 -5.76 5.87 8.45
C LEU A 301 -4.30 6.30 8.65
N LEU A 302 -3.58 5.55 9.48
CA LEU A 302 -2.18 5.80 9.82
C LEU A 302 -1.25 5.07 8.86
N ALA A 303 -1.58 3.84 8.51
CA ALA A 303 -0.77 3.02 7.62
C ALA A 303 -1.56 1.89 6.96
N GLU A 304 -1.00 1.40 5.86
CA GLU A 304 -1.43 0.21 5.15
C GLU A 304 -0.23 -0.72 4.96
N ARG A 305 -0.45 -2.03 4.95
CA ARG A 305 0.61 -3.03 4.73
C ARG A 305 0.10 -4.24 3.97
N ASP A 306 0.91 -4.75 3.07
CA ASP A 306 0.80 -6.11 2.55
C ASP A 306 1.85 -7.00 3.21
N VAL A 307 1.39 -8.08 3.82
CA VAL A 307 2.20 -9.00 4.63
C VAL A 307 2.10 -10.41 4.06
N LEU A 308 3.24 -11.06 3.86
CA LEU A 308 3.29 -12.44 3.40
C LEU A 308 2.84 -13.43 4.48
N PHE A 309 2.08 -14.45 4.08
CA PHE A 309 1.73 -15.58 4.95
C PHE A 309 2.69 -16.76 4.89
N ALA A 310 3.50 -16.81 3.84
CA ALA A 310 4.52 -17.82 3.65
C ALA A 310 5.64 -17.24 2.80
N GLY A 311 6.80 -17.91 2.79
CA GLY A 311 7.82 -17.61 1.80
C GLY A 311 7.32 -17.92 0.40
N VAL A 312 7.70 -17.08 -0.55
CA VAL A 312 7.30 -17.15 -1.96
C VAL A 312 8.55 -17.07 -2.84
N ASP A 313 8.53 -17.69 -4.01
CA ASP A 313 9.71 -17.81 -4.88
C ASP A 313 10.20 -16.47 -5.48
N TRP A 314 9.45 -15.39 -5.28
CA TRP A 314 9.68 -14.08 -5.87
C TRP A 314 10.10 -12.98 -4.89
N VAL A 315 10.14 -13.29 -3.59
CA VAL A 315 10.64 -12.41 -2.51
C VAL A 315 11.53 -13.25 -1.61
N ASP A 316 12.71 -12.75 -1.25
CA ASP A 316 13.58 -13.34 -0.23
C ASP A 316 13.05 -13.02 1.19
N GLY A 317 11.81 -13.44 1.46
CA GLY A 317 11.05 -13.13 2.66
C GLY A 317 10.30 -14.35 3.18
N GLU A 318 10.17 -14.45 4.50
CA GLU A 318 9.37 -15.48 5.18
C GLU A 318 7.97 -14.95 5.53
N ALA A 319 7.14 -15.79 6.16
CA ALA A 319 5.86 -15.35 6.73
C ALA A 319 6.06 -14.16 7.69
N GLY A 320 5.21 -13.14 7.59
CA GLY A 320 5.33 -11.89 8.35
C GLY A 320 6.19 -10.82 7.67
N THR A 321 6.78 -11.09 6.51
CA THR A 321 7.50 -10.07 5.74
C THR A 321 6.52 -9.07 5.14
N VAL A 322 6.74 -7.78 5.44
CA VAL A 322 6.01 -6.67 4.80
C VAL A 322 6.60 -6.43 3.42
N ILE A 323 5.79 -6.59 2.37
CA ILE A 323 6.21 -6.48 0.97
C ILE A 323 5.72 -5.19 0.30
N SER A 324 4.72 -4.54 0.88
CA SER A 324 4.27 -3.19 0.53
C SER A 324 3.81 -2.51 1.80
N GLN A 325 4.05 -1.21 1.91
CA GLN A 325 3.46 -0.38 2.95
C GLN A 325 3.29 1.06 2.49
N ALA A 326 2.30 1.72 3.07
CA ALA A 326 2.13 3.16 3.05
C ALA A 326 1.97 3.66 4.48
N LEU A 327 2.64 4.74 4.84
CA LEU A 327 2.60 5.39 6.14
C LEU A 327 2.15 6.83 5.95
N TYR A 328 0.96 7.17 6.42
CA TYR A 328 0.38 8.50 6.28
C TYR A 328 0.81 9.36 7.47
N LEU A 329 1.64 10.37 7.20
CA LEU A 329 2.36 11.11 8.23
C LEU A 329 1.71 12.45 8.60
N ALA A 330 1.08 13.11 7.64
CA ALA A 330 0.39 14.36 7.84
C ALA A 330 -0.69 14.54 6.79
N SER A 331 -1.81 15.16 7.17
CA SER A 331 -2.86 15.58 6.26
C SER A 331 -3.58 16.82 6.80
N GLY A 332 -4.05 17.69 5.91
CA GLY A 332 -4.82 18.86 6.32
C GLY A 332 -5.09 19.85 5.20
N VAL A 333 -5.99 20.78 5.46
CA VAL A 333 -6.30 21.86 4.53
C VAL A 333 -5.27 22.99 4.68
N VAL A 334 -4.66 23.39 3.57
CA VAL A 334 -3.65 24.46 3.50
C VAL A 334 -4.02 25.52 2.44
N ALA A 335 -3.44 26.71 2.55
CA ALA A 335 -3.79 27.85 1.68
C ALA A 335 -2.97 27.92 0.38
N SER A 336 -1.95 27.08 0.22
CA SER A 336 -1.10 27.04 -0.97
C SER A 336 -0.37 25.70 -1.13
N THR A 337 0.17 25.45 -2.32
CA THR A 337 0.98 24.25 -2.63
C THR A 337 2.43 24.31 -2.10
N GLU A 338 2.76 25.34 -1.31
CA GLU A 338 4.05 25.50 -0.61
C GLU A 338 3.93 25.28 0.91
N GLU A 339 2.70 25.30 1.44
CA GLU A 339 2.41 25.12 2.86
C GLU A 339 2.18 23.65 3.18
N VAL A 340 2.70 23.16 4.30
CA VAL A 340 2.50 21.78 4.78
C VAL A 340 1.64 21.79 6.03
N ALA A 341 0.77 20.79 6.18
CA ALA A 341 0.04 20.58 7.42
C ALA A 341 0.98 20.07 8.53
N ALA A 342 0.63 20.34 9.77
CA ALA A 342 1.29 19.70 10.90
C ALA A 342 0.97 18.19 10.91
N PRO A 343 1.90 17.35 11.39
CA PRO A 343 1.62 15.95 11.70
C PRO A 343 0.61 15.82 12.85
#